data_AF-A0A183CPY8-F1
#
_entry.id   AF-A0A183CPY8-F1
#
_cell.length_a   1.000
_cell.length_b   1.000
_cell.length_c   1.000
_cell.angle_alpha   90.00
_cell.angle_beta   90.00
_cell.angle_gamma   90.00
#
_symmetry.space_group_name_H-M   'P 1'
#
loop_
_entity.id
_entity.type
_entity.pdbx_description
1 polymer ?
#
loop_
_entity_poly.entity_id
_entity_poly.type
_entity_poly.pdbx_seq_one_letter_code
_entity_poly.pdbx_strand_id
1 'polypeptide(L)'
;MDGLKRAFVNASEAVNFIIRIRHSAFGFKPFELTNNFTGERLTFRQVTLRRSEFLSRTEEFWLLVRCPIGREEDKWTNWEKEAIELDWFFQWNRIFINFKDSDIGDGMVEAKAGPSEPTD
;
A
#
# COMPACT_ATOMS: atom_id res chain seq x y z
N MET A 1 -7.54 2.97 -3.12
CA MET A 1 -6.52 1.90 -3.31
C MET A 1 -6.37 1.43 -4.76
N ASP A 2 -7.36 1.62 -5.64
CA ASP A 2 -7.31 1.02 -6.99
C ASP A 2 -6.24 1.63 -7.90
N GLY A 3 -5.87 2.90 -7.70
CA GLY A 3 -4.72 3.50 -8.37
C GLY A 3 -3.40 2.75 -8.09
N LEU A 4 -3.14 2.39 -6.83
CA LEU A 4 -1.96 1.60 -6.45
C LEU A 4 -1.98 0.21 -7.09
N LYS A 5 -3.13 -0.46 -7.08
CA LYS A 5 -3.30 -1.78 -7.72
C LYS A 5 -2.99 -1.72 -9.21
N ARG A 6 -3.54 -0.72 -9.92
CA ARG A 6 -3.28 -0.49 -11.34
C ARG A 6 -1.82 -0.18 -11.62
N ALA A 7 -1.20 0.68 -10.82
CA ALA A 7 0.21 1.04 -10.95
C ALA A 7 1.13 -0.18 -10.77
N PHE A 8 0.82 -1.05 -9.81
CA PHE A 8 1.59 -2.27 -9.58
C PHE A 8 1.49 -3.26 -10.75
N VAL A 9 0.28 -3.50 -11.29
CA VAL A 9 0.06 -4.40 -12.43
C VAL A 9 0.78 -3.91 -13.70
N ASN A 10 0.85 -2.59 -13.89
CA ASN A 10 1.49 -1.97 -15.05
C ASN A 10 2.99 -1.69 -14.86
N ALA A 11 3.57 -2.04 -13.70
CA ALA A 11 4.98 -1.78 -13.44
C ALA A 11 5.87 -2.66 -14.34
N SER A 12 6.92 -2.04 -14.91
CA SER A 12 7.92 -2.71 -15.74
C SER A 12 9.21 -3.06 -14.99
N GLU A 13 9.42 -2.46 -13.82
CA GLU A 13 10.61 -2.65 -13.00
C GLU A 13 10.26 -3.31 -11.67
N ALA A 14 11.09 -4.26 -11.26
CA ALA A 14 10.99 -4.93 -9.98
C ALA A 14 11.60 -4.07 -8.86
N VAL A 15 10.85 -3.86 -7.79
CA VAL A 15 11.27 -3.13 -6.59
C VAL A 15 10.70 -3.77 -5.33
N ASN A 16 11.50 -3.79 -4.26
CA ASN A 16 11.16 -4.47 -3.01
C ASN A 16 10.98 -3.44 -1.89
N PHE A 17 9.86 -3.51 -1.18
CA PHE A 17 9.64 -2.65 -0.02
C PHE A 17 8.65 -3.26 0.97
N ILE A 18 8.77 -2.82 2.22
CA ILE A 18 7.81 -3.05 3.29
C ILE A 18 7.41 -1.69 3.83
N ILE A 19 6.14 -1.32 3.67
CA ILE A 19 5.59 -0.05 4.14
C ILE A 19 4.57 -0.35 5.22
N ARG A 20 4.73 0.28 6.38
CA ARG A 20 3.77 0.25 7.48
C ARG A 20 2.90 1.50 7.44
N ILE A 21 1.59 1.31 7.45
CA ILE A 21 0.58 2.36 7.38
C ILE A 21 -0.22 2.35 8.68
N ARG A 22 -0.28 3.47 9.40
CA ARG A 22 -1.14 3.61 10.58
C ARG A 22 -2.60 3.65 10.14
N HIS A 23 -3.46 2.93 10.86
CA HIS A 23 -4.89 2.96 10.61
C HIS A 23 -5.42 4.40 10.67
N SER A 24 -5.88 4.91 9.52
CA SER A 24 -6.79 6.04 9.43
C SER A 24 -8.21 5.48 9.31
N ALA A 25 -9.24 6.27 9.67
CA ALA A 25 -10.64 5.85 9.75
C ALA A 25 -11.30 5.40 8.42
N PHE A 26 -10.51 5.06 7.41
CA PHE A 26 -10.94 4.65 6.08
C PHE A 26 -11.10 3.13 6.00
N GLY A 27 -12.15 2.69 5.29
CA GLY A 27 -12.50 1.28 5.08
C GLY A 27 -11.51 0.53 4.17
N PHE A 28 -10.26 0.43 4.60
CA PHE A 28 -9.24 -0.38 3.94
C PHE A 28 -9.66 -1.85 3.90
N LYS A 29 -9.36 -2.50 2.77
CA LYS A 29 -9.61 -3.94 2.56
C LYS A 29 -8.31 -4.63 2.21
N PRO A 30 -8.02 -5.80 2.80
CA PRO A 30 -6.84 -6.57 2.44
C PRO A 30 -6.91 -7.01 0.97
N PHE A 31 -5.75 -7.15 0.34
CA PHE A 31 -5.65 -7.69 -1.01
C PHE A 31 -4.27 -8.30 -1.24
N GLU A 32 -4.21 -9.18 -2.23
CA GLU A 32 -2.99 -9.74 -2.78
C GLU A 32 -3.07 -9.66 -4.30
N LEU A 33 -1.98 -9.21 -4.92
CA LEU A 33 -1.84 -9.09 -6.36
C LEU A 33 -0.51 -9.69 -6.78
N THR A 34 -0.48 -10.32 -7.94
CA THR A 34 0.73 -10.80 -8.58
C THR A 34 0.97 -10.05 -9.89
N ASN A 35 2.22 -9.70 -10.14
CA ASN A 35 2.68 -9.20 -11.42
C ASN A 35 3.62 -10.26 -12.01
N ASN A 36 3.10 -11.03 -12.97
CA ASN A 36 3.87 -12.10 -13.63
C ASN A 36 4.96 -11.55 -14.57
N PHE A 37 4.86 -10.28 -14.99
CA PHE A 37 5.86 -9.65 -15.85
C PHE A 37 7.13 -9.32 -15.05
N THR A 38 6.99 -8.75 -13.85
CA THR A 38 8.13 -8.47 -12.96
C THR A 38 8.49 -9.64 -12.03
N GLY A 39 7.62 -10.65 -11.93
CA GLY A 39 7.81 -11.79 -11.03
C GLY A 39 7.63 -11.43 -9.56
N GLU A 40 6.73 -10.50 -9.26
CA GLU A 40 6.52 -9.94 -7.92
C GLU A 40 5.09 -10.15 -7.40
N ARG A 41 4.94 -10.04 -6.09
CA ARG A 41 3.65 -9.95 -5.40
C ARG A 41 3.56 -8.68 -4.57
N LEU A 42 2.36 -8.11 -4.52
CA LEU A 42 1.98 -7.01 -3.66
C LEU A 42 0.89 -7.49 -2.70
N THR A 43 1.19 -7.48 -1.41
CA THR A 43 0.22 -7.83 -0.37
C THR A 43 -0.10 -6.63 0.48
N PHE A 44 -1.36 -6.50 0.85
CA PHE A 44 -1.84 -5.49 1.78
C PHE A 44 -2.70 -6.19 2.83
N ARG A 45 -2.25 -6.16 4.08
CA ARG A 45 -2.92 -6.88 5.18
C ARG A 45 -2.87 -6.08 6.47
N GLN A 46 -3.90 -6.28 7.30
CA GLN A 46 -3.97 -5.70 8.62
C GLN A 46 -3.01 -6.43 9.56
N VAL A 47 -2.33 -5.68 10.42
CA VAL A 47 -1.49 -6.19 11.49
C VAL A 47 -1.88 -5.47 12.77
N THR A 48 -2.33 -6.23 13.76
CA THR A 48 -2.70 -5.70 15.08
C THR A 48 -1.47 -5.74 15.96
N LEU A 49 -1.01 -4.58 16.42
CA LEU A 49 0.08 -4.52 17.38
C LEU A 49 -0.42 -4.68 18.81
N ARG A 50 0.43 -5.28 19.64
CA ARG A 50 0.16 -5.34 21.07
C ARG A 50 0.16 -3.92 21.65
N ARG A 51 -0.78 -3.72 22.55
CA ARG A 51 -1.01 -2.54 23.40
C ARG A 51 0.31 -1.86 23.76
N SER A 52 0.50 -0.63 23.32
CA SER A 52 1.46 0.25 23.96
C SER A 52 1.02 0.43 25.40
N GLU A 53 1.89 0.19 26.38
CA GLU A 53 1.58 0.50 27.79
C GLU A 53 1.30 1.99 28.00
N PHE A 54 1.78 2.84 27.07
CA PHE A 54 1.69 4.30 27.14
C PHE A 54 0.47 4.88 26.41
N LEU A 55 -0.10 4.15 25.44
CA LEU A 55 -1.30 4.57 24.71
C LEU A 55 -2.46 3.63 25.04
N SER A 56 -3.53 4.19 25.61
CA SER A 56 -4.75 3.46 26.03
C SER A 56 -5.57 2.86 24.88
N ARG A 57 -5.01 2.76 23.66
CA ARG A 57 -5.68 2.21 22.48
C ARG A 57 -4.80 1.15 21.81
N THR A 58 -5.44 0.07 21.38
CA THR A 58 -4.86 -0.88 20.43
C THR A 58 -4.66 -0.15 19.11
N GLU A 59 -3.41 0.05 18.70
CA GLU A 59 -3.11 0.64 17.41
C GLU A 59 -3.17 -0.44 16.33
N GLU A 60 -4.12 -0.29 15.41
CA GLU A 60 -4.20 -1.10 14.22
C GLU A 60 -3.28 -0.51 13.14
N PHE A 61 -2.55 -1.39 12.46
CA PHE A 61 -1.69 -1.01 11.36
C PHE A 61 -2.00 -1.87 10.15
N TRP A 62 -1.56 -1.38 9.00
CA TRP A 62 -1.59 -2.13 7.76
C TRP A 62 -0.17 -2.24 7.23
N LEU A 63 0.15 -3.42 6.71
CA LEU A 63 1.43 -3.70 6.09
C LEU A 63 1.21 -3.85 4.58
N LEU A 64 1.91 -3.03 3.81
CA LEU A 64 1.99 -3.12 2.35
C LEU A 64 3.37 -3.68 1.98
N VAL A 65 3.41 -4.87 1.40
CA VAL A 65 4.65 -5.58 1.07
C VAL A 65 4.70 -5.82 -0.42
N ARG A 66 5.73 -5.29 -1.09
CA ARG A 66 6.08 -5.66 -2.46
C ARG A 66 7.36 -6.50 -2.43
N CYS A 67 7.31 -7.70 -2.98
CA CYS A 67 8.42 -8.65 -2.93
C CYS A 67 8.42 -9.59 -4.13
N PRO A 68 9.55 -10.26 -4.43
CA PRO A 68 9.60 -11.28 -5.46
C PRO A 68 8.70 -12.46 -5.11
N ILE A 69 8.17 -13.17 -6.12
CA ILE A 69 7.37 -14.39 -5.91
C ILE A 69 8.24 -15.51 -5.33
N GLY A 70 9.45 -15.70 -5.85
CA GLY A 70 10.43 -16.67 -5.37
C GLY A 70 11.28 -16.16 -4.21
N ARG A 71 10.65 -15.56 -3.18
CA ARG A 71 11.38 -14.96 -2.06
C ARG A 71 11.82 -16.00 -1.02
N GLU A 72 12.90 -15.70 -0.32
CA GLU A 72 13.36 -16.43 0.86
C GLU A 72 12.44 -16.11 2.06
N GLU A 73 11.49 -17.00 2.38
CA GLU A 73 10.44 -16.72 3.37
C GLU A 73 10.97 -16.40 4.77
N ASP A 74 12.06 -17.03 5.21
CA ASP A 74 12.64 -16.78 6.53
C ASP A 74 13.16 -15.34 6.66
N LYS A 75 13.90 -14.88 5.63
CA LYS A 75 14.43 -13.53 5.56
C LYS A 75 13.32 -12.49 5.53
N TRP A 76 12.28 -12.72 4.73
CA TRP A 76 11.14 -11.79 4.63
C TRP A 76 10.30 -11.78 5.91
N THR A 77 10.13 -12.94 6.55
CA THR A 77 9.44 -13.02 7.84
C THR A 77 10.16 -12.20 8.90
N ASN A 78 11.49 -12.25 8.94
CA ASN A 78 12.29 -11.43 9.84
C ASN A 78 12.12 -9.93 9.55
N TRP A 79 12.21 -9.52 8.28
CA TRP A 79 12.02 -8.11 7.90
C TRP A 79 10.60 -7.60 8.17
N GLU A 80 9.57 -8.41 7.92
CA GLU A 80 8.19 -8.05 8.23
C GLU A 80 7.98 -7.91 9.75
N LYS A 81 8.59 -8.80 10.55
CA LYS A 81 8.57 -8.70 12.01
C LYS A 81 9.24 -7.41 12.50
N GLU A 82 10.43 -7.10 11.99
CA GLU A 82 11.15 -5.87 12.31
C GLU A 82 10.32 -4.63 11.95
N ALA A 83 9.65 -4.61 10.79
CA ALA A 83 8.79 -3.50 10.38
C ALA A 83 7.54 -3.32 11.27
N ILE A 84 6.99 -4.43 11.77
CA ILE A 84 5.83 -4.47 12.66
C ILE A 84 6.24 -3.98 14.06
N GLU A 85 7.31 -4.53 14.63
CA GLU A 85 7.81 -4.22 15.98
C GLU A 85 8.56 -2.87 16.05
N LEU A 86 8.82 -2.24 14.91
CA LEU A 86 9.48 -0.96 14.80
C LEU A 86 8.83 0.11 15.70
N ASP A 87 9.56 0.56 16.73
CA ASP A 87 9.09 1.61 17.63
C ASP A 87 9.05 2.96 16.89
N TRP A 88 7.83 3.47 16.71
CA TRP A 88 7.53 4.63 15.88
C TRP A 88 8.00 5.97 16.47
N PHE A 89 8.29 5.99 17.77
CA PHE A 89 8.63 7.22 18.51
C PHE A 89 10.12 7.56 18.52
N PHE A 90 11.01 6.59 18.28
CA PHE A 90 12.46 6.77 18.48
C PHE A 90 13.30 6.72 17.20
N GLN A 91 12.69 6.88 16.02
CA GLN A 91 13.43 6.85 14.75
C GLN A 91 13.96 8.22 14.34
N TRP A 92 15.27 8.30 14.07
CA TRP A 92 15.93 9.52 13.59
C TRP A 92 15.82 9.71 12.06
N ASN A 93 15.42 8.66 11.32
CA ASN A 93 15.24 8.68 9.86
C ASN A 93 13.80 8.31 9.48
N ARG A 94 12.86 9.22 9.71
CA ARG A 94 11.43 9.01 9.40
C ARG A 94 10.95 10.01 8.35
N ILE A 95 10.34 9.50 7.29
CA ILE A 95 9.59 10.31 6.32
C ILE A 95 8.11 10.20 6.68
N PHE A 96 7.52 11.31 7.13
CA PHE A 96 6.08 11.39 7.37
C PHE A 96 5.39 12.00 6.15
N ILE A 97 4.62 11.19 5.43
CA ILE A 97 3.83 11.64 4.29
C ILE A 97 2.38 11.77 4.76
N ASN A 98 1.91 13.00 4.88
CA ASN A 98 0.51 13.27 5.20
C ASN A 98 -0.28 13.39 3.91
N PHE A 99 -1.16 12.42 3.63
CA PHE A 99 -2.11 12.51 2.52
C PHE A 99 -3.32 13.34 2.98
N LYS A 100 -3.43 14.59 2.49
CA LYS A 100 -4.61 15.45 2.70
C LYS A 100 -5.76 15.03 1.76
N ASP A 101 -6.10 13.75 1.81
CA ASP A 101 -6.90 13.07 0.81
C ASP A 101 -8.40 13.06 1.14
N SER A 102 -8.99 14.23 1.40
CA SER A 102 -10.45 14.34 1.32
C SER A 102 -10.96 14.38 -0.14
N ASP A 103 -10.07 14.70 -1.09
CA ASP A 103 -10.47 15.08 -2.45
C ASP A 103 -9.84 14.21 -3.57
N ILE A 104 -9.00 13.20 -3.29
CA ILE A 104 -8.44 12.31 -4.33
C ILE A 104 -9.32 11.08 -4.49
N GLY A 105 -10.48 11.29 -5.10
CA GLY A 105 -11.40 10.23 -5.45
C GLY A 105 -12.64 10.72 -6.18
N ASP A 106 -12.49 11.11 -7.46
CA ASP A 106 -13.46 10.90 -8.56
C ASP A 106 -12.94 11.42 -9.91
N GLY A 107 -11.64 11.18 -10.18
CA GLY A 107 -11.00 11.60 -11.43
C GLY A 107 -11.21 10.62 -12.58
N MET A 108 -12.46 10.37 -12.98
CA MET A 108 -12.75 9.71 -14.26
C MET A 108 -13.76 10.57 -15.04
N VAL A 109 -13.28 11.68 -15.59
CA VAL A 109 -14.01 12.42 -16.63
C VAL A 109 -14.12 11.51 -17.85
N GLU A 110 -15.35 11.17 -18.22
CA GLU A 110 -15.67 10.55 -19.51
C GLU A 110 -14.92 11.27 -20.63
N ALA A 111 -14.23 10.49 -21.47
CA ALA A 111 -13.76 11.00 -22.74
C ALA A 111 -14.97 11.52 -23.52
N LYS A 112 -15.07 12.84 -23.66
CA LYS A 112 -16.03 13.48 -24.56
C LYS A 112 -15.88 12.83 -25.93
N ALA A 113 -16.92 12.15 -26.39
CA ALA A 113 -17.01 11.68 -27.76
C ALA A 113 -16.70 12.86 -28.70
N GLY A 114 -15.79 12.64 -29.65
CA GLY A 114 -15.40 13.65 -30.63
C GLY A 114 -16.63 14.18 -31.39
N PRO A 115 -16.55 15.40 -31.96
CA PRO A 115 -17.69 15.99 -32.64
C PRO A 115 -18.10 15.08 -33.80
N SER A 116 -19.36 14.63 -33.80
CA SER A 116 -19.98 13.95 -34.92
C SER A 116 -20.00 14.88 -36.12
N GLU A 117 -19.55 14.39 -37.27
CA GLU A 117 -19.54 15.11 -38.54
C GLU A 117 -20.95 15.63 -38.91
N PRO A 118 -21.05 16.79 -39.58
CA PRO A 118 -22.33 17.31 -40.03
C PRO A 118 -22.90 16.40 -41.11
N THR A 119 -24.15 15.99 -40.95
CA THR A 119 -24.95 15.36 -42.02
C THR A 119 -25.36 16.43 -43.04
N ASP A 120 -25.08 16.17 -44.32
CA ASP A 120 -25.53 16.95 -45.49
C ASP A 120 -27.06 17.17 -45.54
#